data_AF-A0A7X6U2S4-F1
#
_entry.id   AF-A0A7X6U2S4-F1
#
_cell.length_a   1.000
_cell.length_b   1.000
_cell.length_c   1.000
_cell.angle_alpha   90.00
_cell.angle_beta   90.00
_cell.angle_gamma   90.00
#
_symmetry.space_group_name_H-M   'P 1'
#
loop_
_entity.id
_entity.type
_entity.pdbx_description
1 polymer ?
#
loop_
_entity_poly.entity_id
_entity_poly.type
_entity_poly.pdbx_seq_one_letter_code
_entity_poly.pdbx_strand_id
1 'polypeptide(L)'
;MSRVFTWDGSFELLNDETMLEGLERQGYAVEYQCRAGYCGSCRTTLLDGQVEYMSEPLAYVNPGEVLPCCCRPAPEARVDVEVIGSSRERQQEVSEDIDQYFEKLF
;
A
#
# COMPACT_ATOMS: atom_id res chain seq x y z
N MET A 1 4.54 -9.30 17.40
CA MET A 1 4.32 -9.46 15.96
C MET A 1 3.18 -8.53 15.58
N SER A 2 3.30 -7.85 14.45
CA SER A 2 2.38 -6.79 14.01
C SER A 2 1.80 -7.15 12.64
N ARG A 3 0.53 -6.87 12.40
CA ARG A 3 -0.20 -7.31 11.21
C ARG A 3 -0.52 -6.15 10.27
N VAL A 4 -0.45 -6.42 8.97
CA VAL A 4 -0.86 -5.49 7.91
C VAL A 4 -2.07 -6.05 7.19
N PHE A 5 -3.09 -5.22 6.98
CA PHE A 5 -4.27 -5.51 6.18
C PHE A 5 -4.26 -4.67 4.91
N THR A 6 -4.72 -5.26 3.82
CA THR A 6 -4.88 -4.63 2.51
C THR A 6 -6.26 -5.03 1.96
N TRP A 7 -6.55 -4.66 0.72
CA TRP A 7 -7.74 -5.13 0.03
C TRP A 7 -7.66 -6.60 -0.40
N ASP A 8 -6.45 -7.08 -0.70
CA ASP A 8 -6.21 -8.42 -1.23
C ASP A 8 -5.95 -9.45 -0.13
N GLY A 9 -5.73 -9.02 1.12
CA GLY A 9 -5.56 -9.92 2.25
C GLY A 9 -4.90 -9.29 3.47
N SER A 10 -4.20 -10.12 4.23
CA SER A 10 -3.45 -9.69 5.42
C SER A 10 -2.25 -10.58 5.66
N PHE A 11 -1.22 -10.04 6.30
CA PHE A 11 0.00 -10.79 6.64
C PHE A 11 0.66 -10.27 7.92
N GLU A 12 1.44 -11.13 8.55
CA GLU A 12 2.31 -10.77 9.67
C GLU A 12 3.63 -10.21 9.17
N LEU A 13 4.08 -9.13 9.81
CA LEU A 13 5.47 -8.68 9.67
C LEU A 13 6.41 -9.58 10.46
N LEU A 14 7.54 -9.89 9.84
CA LEU A 14 8.65 -10.56 10.49
C LEU A 14 9.29 -9.64 11.53
N ASN A 15 10.08 -10.22 12.44
CA ASN A 15 10.87 -9.41 13.38
C ASN A 15 11.82 -8.50 12.60
N ASP A 16 12.00 -7.28 13.08
CA ASP A 16 12.87 -6.24 12.48
C ASP A 16 12.51 -5.77 11.06
N GLU A 17 11.43 -6.32 10.46
CA GLU A 17 10.90 -5.90 9.17
C GLU A 17 10.10 -4.59 9.25
N THR A 18 10.34 -3.69 8.29
CA THR A 18 9.51 -2.51 8.05
C THR A 18 8.20 -2.89 7.36
N MET A 19 7.20 -2.01 7.41
CA MET A 19 5.96 -2.25 6.66
C MET A 19 6.21 -2.39 5.15
N LEU A 20 7.15 -1.62 4.58
CA LEU A 20 7.52 -1.73 3.16
C LEU A 20 8.09 -3.11 2.81
N GLU A 21 9.04 -3.61 3.61
CA GLU A 21 9.68 -4.91 3.34
C GLU A 21 8.65 -6.05 3.38
N GLY A 22 7.70 -5.99 4.33
CA GLY A 22 6.60 -6.95 4.38
C GLY A 22 5.69 -6.87 3.16
N LEU A 23 5.35 -5.66 2.71
CA LEU A 23 4.55 -5.45 1.51
C LEU A 23 5.26 -6.00 0.26
N GLU A 24 6.54 -5.71 0.07
CA GLU A 24 7.35 -6.24 -1.04
C GLU A 24 7.42 -7.78 -0.99
N ARG A 25 7.66 -8.36 0.18
CA ARG A 25 7.74 -9.82 0.38
C ARG A 25 6.44 -10.52 0.03
N GLN A 26 5.30 -9.86 0.23
CA GLN A 26 3.98 -10.39 -0.14
C GLN A 26 3.57 -10.05 -1.58
N GLY A 27 4.39 -9.30 -2.33
CA GLY A 27 4.13 -8.96 -3.73
C GLY A 27 3.19 -7.78 -3.94
N TYR A 28 3.03 -6.90 -2.95
CA TYR A 28 2.29 -5.64 -3.11
C TYR A 28 3.07 -4.61 -3.92
N ALA A 29 2.36 -3.85 -4.75
CA ALA A 29 2.91 -2.75 -5.51
C ALA A 29 3.01 -1.51 -4.62
N VAL A 30 4.21 -1.15 -4.21
CA VAL A 30 4.49 0.08 -3.45
C VAL A 30 5.66 0.78 -4.12
N GLU A 31 5.47 2.04 -4.50
CA GLU A 31 6.56 2.87 -5.01
C GLU A 31 7.58 3.11 -3.89
N TYR A 32 8.88 3.14 -4.17
CA TYR A 32 9.88 3.49 -3.17
C TYR A 32 11.19 3.94 -3.81
N GLN A 33 12.00 4.68 -3.05
CA GLN A 33 13.34 5.10 -3.48
C GLN A 33 14.35 5.04 -2.32
N CYS A 34 14.22 5.92 -1.32
CA CYS A 34 15.29 6.11 -0.31
C CYS A 34 15.32 5.07 0.82
N ARG A 35 14.22 4.35 1.07
CA ARG A 35 14.02 3.42 2.20
C ARG A 35 14.30 3.95 3.62
N ALA A 36 14.46 5.27 3.77
CA ALA A 36 14.85 5.91 5.03
C ALA A 36 13.90 7.04 5.47
N GLY A 37 12.74 7.19 4.83
CA GLY A 37 11.77 8.24 5.17
C GLY A 37 12.16 9.65 4.71
N TYR A 38 13.11 9.79 3.77
CA TYR A 38 13.62 11.10 3.31
C TYR A 38 12.91 11.64 2.07
N CYS A 39 12.55 10.77 1.13
CA CYS A 39 12.00 11.18 -0.17
C CYS A 39 10.47 11.18 -0.26
N GLY A 40 9.78 10.45 0.63
CA GLY A 40 8.32 10.29 0.59
C GLY A 40 7.77 9.39 -0.52
N SER A 41 8.61 8.80 -1.39
CA SER A 41 8.14 7.98 -2.52
C SER A 41 7.32 6.76 -2.13
N CYS A 42 7.50 6.24 -0.91
CA CYS A 42 6.72 5.10 -0.39
C CYS A 42 5.40 5.46 0.25
N ARG A 43 4.99 6.73 0.19
CA ARG A 43 3.75 7.19 0.79
C ARG A 43 2.56 6.32 0.39
N THR A 44 1.78 5.96 1.40
CA THR A 44 0.61 5.09 1.26
C THR A 44 -0.50 5.62 2.14
N THR A 45 -1.75 5.51 1.68
CA THR A 45 -2.92 5.85 2.47
C THR A 45 -3.11 4.84 3.61
N LEU A 46 -3.19 5.33 4.84
CA LEU A 46 -3.57 4.56 6.02
C LEU A 46 -5.09 4.62 6.17
N LEU A 47 -5.74 3.49 5.88
CA LEU A 47 -7.19 3.36 5.94
C LEU A 47 -7.69 3.20 7.38
N ASP A 48 -6.92 2.51 8.23
CA ASP A 48 -7.27 2.23 9.61
C ASP A 48 -6.04 1.83 10.44
N GLY A 49 -6.12 2.00 11.77
CA GLY A 49 -5.06 1.66 12.71
C GLY A 49 -4.02 2.76 12.92
N GLN A 50 -2.87 2.37 13.48
CA GLN A 50 -1.75 3.27 13.82
C GLN A 50 -0.42 2.62 13.47
N VAL A 51 0.60 3.46 13.26
CA VAL A 51 1.97 3.02 13.01
C VAL A 51 2.94 3.68 13.96
N GLU A 52 4.02 2.98 14.25
CA GLU A 52 5.19 3.48 14.97
C GLU A 52 6.34 3.65 13.97
N TYR A 53 6.95 4.83 13.95
CA TYR A 53 8.14 5.09 13.16
C TYR A 53 9.38 4.61 13.90
N MET A 54 10.17 3.76 13.24
CA MET A 54 11.45 3.28 13.78
C MET A 54 12.52 4.38 13.77
N SER A 55 12.39 5.31 12.83
CA SER A 55 13.15 6.55 12.76
C SER A 55 12.24 7.68 12.30
N GLU A 56 12.38 8.85 12.91
CA GLU A 56 11.59 10.03 12.54
C GLU A 56 11.77 10.35 11.04
N PRO A 57 10.70 10.35 10.24
CA PRO A 57 10.79 10.65 8.83
C PRO A 57 11.12 12.13 8.59
N LEU A 58 11.93 12.42 7.57
CA LEU A 58 12.18 13.80 7.12
C LEU A 58 11.17 14.26 6.06
N ALA A 59 10.62 13.31 5.30
CA ALA A 59 9.55 13.60 4.37
C ALA A 59 8.26 13.94 5.12
N TYR A 60 7.55 14.95 4.62
CA TYR A 60 6.25 15.30 5.16
C TYR A 60 5.24 14.17 4.97
N VAL A 61 4.44 13.90 6.00
CA VAL A 61 3.38 12.88 6.01
C VAL A 61 2.05 13.59 6.26
N ASN A 62 1.10 13.50 5.33
CA ASN A 62 -0.21 14.10 5.54
C ASN A 62 -1.03 13.28 6.55
N PRO A 63 -2.05 13.87 7.19
CA PRO A 63 -3.04 13.11 7.92
C PRO A 63 -3.66 12.02 7.03
N GLY A 64 -3.73 10.78 7.53
CA GLY A 64 -4.23 9.64 6.78
C GLY A 64 -3.20 8.99 5.84
N GLU A 65 -1.94 9.42 5.88
CA GLU A 65 -0.85 8.79 5.14
C GLU A 65 0.20 8.21 6.08
N VAL A 66 0.99 7.27 5.56
CA VAL A 66 2.16 6.68 6.23
C VAL A 66 3.33 6.53 5.27
N LEU A 67 4.53 6.35 5.81
CA LEU A 67 5.73 5.99 5.05
C LEU A 67 6.15 4.56 5.45
N PRO A 68 5.72 3.52 4.73
CA PRO A 68 5.97 2.12 5.05
C PRO A 68 7.45 1.78 5.19
N CYS A 69 8.35 2.53 4.53
CA CYS A 69 9.78 2.22 4.57
C CYS A 69 10.46 2.44 5.91
N CYS A 70 9.83 3.15 6.84
CA CYS A 70 10.42 3.46 8.14
C CYS A 70 9.42 3.33 9.30
N CYS A 71 8.31 2.63 9.09
CA CYS A 71 7.31 2.37 10.13
C CYS A 71 6.95 0.90 10.28
N ARG A 72 6.27 0.58 11.40
CA ARG A 72 5.64 -0.70 11.70
C ARG A 72 4.21 -0.46 12.21
N PRO A 73 3.26 -1.38 11.99
CA PRO A 73 1.95 -1.31 12.62
C PRO A 73 2.02 -1.42 14.14
N ALA A 74 1.10 -0.75 14.83
CA ALA A 74 0.97 -0.80 16.27
C ALA A 74 -0.46 -1.14 16.71
N PRO A 75 -0.80 -2.41 17.01
CA PRO A 75 -0.23 -3.67 16.57
C PRO A 75 -0.71 -4.11 15.17
N GLU A 76 -1.70 -3.40 14.62
CA GLU A 76 -2.30 -3.67 13.32
C GLU A 76 -2.52 -2.36 12.55
N ALA A 77 -2.43 -2.43 11.22
CA ALA A 77 -2.71 -1.30 10.34
C ALA A 77 -3.32 -1.78 9.02
N ARG A 78 -4.23 -0.98 8.45
CA ARG A 78 -4.81 -1.23 7.12
C ARG A 78 -4.33 -0.16 6.14
N VAL A 79 -3.77 -0.57 5.01
CA VAL A 79 -3.19 0.32 4.01
C VAL A 79 -3.80 0.08 2.63
N ASP A 80 -3.89 1.16 1.85
CA ASP A 80 -4.43 1.15 0.49
C ASP A 80 -3.34 0.77 -0.52
N VAL A 81 -3.13 -0.53 -0.68
CA VAL A 81 -2.14 -1.13 -1.60
C VAL A 81 -2.69 -2.41 -2.18
N GLU A 82 -2.25 -2.73 -3.39
CA GLU A 82 -2.74 -3.89 -4.15
C GLU A 82 -1.59 -4.81 -4.55
N VAL A 83 -1.87 -6.11 -4.68
CA VAL A 83 -0.90 -7.09 -5.17
C VAL A 83 -0.60 -6.83 -6.63
N ILE A 84 0.67 -6.95 -7.04
CA ILE A 84 1.06 -6.82 -8.44
C ILE A 84 0.27 -7.86 -9.28
N GLY A 85 -0.54 -7.35 -10.21
CA GLY A 85 -1.41 -8.17 -11.06
C GLY A 85 -2.80 -8.47 -10.48
N SER A 86 -3.19 -7.86 -9.36
CA SER A 86 -4.57 -7.86 -8.87
C SER A 86 -5.53 -7.34 -9.96
N SER A 87 -6.74 -7.85 -9.97
CA SER A 87 -7.69 -7.68 -11.08
C SER A 87 -8.49 -6.37 -11.03
N ARG A 88 -8.17 -5.44 -10.12
CA ARG A 88 -9.00 -4.24 -9.88
C ARG A 88 -8.87 -3.18 -10.98
N GLU A 89 -7.67 -2.90 -11.46
CA GLU A 89 -7.48 -2.02 -12.64
C GLU A 89 -8.00 -2.67 -13.94
N ARG A 90 -7.81 -4.00 -14.10
CA ARG A 90 -8.30 -4.75 -15.27
C ARG A 90 -9.82 -4.83 -15.40
N GLN A 91 -10.56 -4.63 -14.30
CA GLN A 91 -12.02 -4.67 -14.34
C GLN A 91 -12.64 -3.32 -14.74
N GLN A 92 -11.95 -2.21 -14.48
CA GLN A 92 -12.43 -0.88 -14.84
C GLN A 92 -12.28 -0.63 -16.36
N GLU A 93 -11.09 -0.85 -16.94
CA GLU A 93 -10.84 -0.63 -18.38
C GLU A 93 -11.71 -1.52 -19.27
N VAL A 94 -11.93 -2.78 -18.88
CA VAL A 94 -12.76 -3.72 -19.65
C VAL A 94 -14.23 -3.31 -19.64
N SER A 95 -14.73 -2.72 -18.55
CA SER A 95 -16.12 -2.25 -18.47
C SER A 95 -16.38 -1.04 -19.38
N GLU A 96 -15.47 -0.08 -19.43
CA GLU A 96 -15.60 1.13 -20.27
C GLU A 96 -15.49 0.81 -21.76
N ASP A 97 -14.61 -0.13 -22.15
CA ASP A 97 -14.48 -0.57 -23.55
C ASP A 97 -15.69 -1.39 -24.04
N ILE A 98 -16.30 -2.21 -23.17
CA ILE A 98 -17.50 -2.99 -23.52
C ILE A 98 -18.71 -2.06 -23.71
N ASP A 99 -18.93 -1.12 -22.80
CA ASP A 99 -20.04 -0.16 -22.90
C ASP A 99 -19.91 0.71 -24.16
N GLN A 100 -18.69 1.15 -24.52
CA GLN A 100 -18.46 1.87 -25.77
C GLN A 100 -18.73 1.01 -27.02
N TYR A 101 -18.40 -0.28 -26.98
CA TYR A 101 -18.65 -1.19 -28.10
C TYR A 101 -20.16 -1.44 -28.32
N PHE A 102 -20.92 -1.58 -27.23
CA PHE A 102 -22.37 -1.72 -27.31
C PHE A 102 -23.07 -0.43 -27.79
N GLU A 103 -22.63 0.76 -27.40
CA GLU A 103 -23.18 2.03 -27.92
C GLU A 103 -22.91 2.25 -29.41
N LYS A 104 -21.86 1.65 -30.00
CA LYS A 104 -21.57 1.73 -31.45
C LYS A 104 -22.33 0.70 -32.30
N LEU A 105 -22.96 -0.29 -31.66
CA LEU A 105 -23.69 -1.38 -32.34
C LEU A 105 -25.21 -1.17 -32.40
N PHE A 106 -25.72 -0.13 -31.73
CA PHE A 106 -27.11 0.34 -31.79
C PHE A 106 -27.17 1.79 -32.29
#